data_AF-A0A409XVJ7-F1
#
_entry.id   AF-A0A409XVJ7-F1
#
_cell.length_a   1.000
_cell.length_b   1.000
_cell.length_c   1.000
_cell.angle_alpha   90.00
_cell.angle_beta   90.00
_cell.angle_gamma   90.00
#
_symmetry.space_group_name_H-M   'P 1'
#
loop_
_entity.id
_entity.type
_entity.pdbx_description
1 polymer ?
#
loop_
_entity_poly.entity_id
_entity_poly.type
_entity_poly.pdbx_seq_one_letter_code
_entity_poly.pdbx_strand_id
1 'polypeptide(L)'
;MVALIAKAVSDDFVYAVCSLMDFWYLAQSCIIDEAECSKILSALKGFHDHKEAIIAAGGQCGKKNVIINNWHIPKIEFLQSVVPNIRLNRVAIQWSADTTEHAHIKVVKDPADAANNQRYKPQICCHLDQMDKLHQFDFATSIWEAGIKFCDLSEELEYKSDPDNKTTKLTVNTTSELLKLINSVTPMAGLTMGRLVNYFYRANLLKQGSINVPTPLRTHQSSKYVTFHLSCNPWLQENKHQ
;
A
#
# COMPACT_ATOMS: atom_id res chain seq x y z
N MET A 1 -1.50 -14.38 -25.45
CA MET A 1 -0.06 -14.31 -25.83
C MET A 1 0.50 -15.71 -26.07
N VAL A 2 0.46 -16.62 -25.10
CA VAL A 2 0.89 -18.03 -25.25
C VAL A 2 0.27 -18.75 -26.46
N ALA A 3 -1.04 -18.62 -26.67
CA ALA A 3 -1.73 -19.24 -27.83
C ALA A 3 -1.25 -18.74 -29.20
N LEU A 4 -0.64 -17.55 -29.28
CA LEU A 4 -0.13 -16.99 -30.54
C LEU A 4 1.25 -17.55 -30.89
N ILE A 5 2.06 -17.88 -29.89
CA ILE A 5 3.43 -18.37 -30.08
C ILE A 5 3.49 -19.90 -30.21
N ALA A 6 2.48 -20.63 -29.72
CA ALA A 6 2.50 -22.10 -29.64
C ALA A 6 2.67 -22.84 -30.97
N LYS A 7 2.38 -22.20 -32.12
CA LYS A 7 2.62 -22.79 -33.45
C LYS A 7 3.96 -22.39 -34.09
N ALA A 8 4.68 -21.45 -33.48
CA ALA A 8 5.88 -20.83 -34.05
C ALA A 8 7.17 -21.20 -33.29
N VAL A 9 7.06 -21.76 -32.09
CA VAL A 9 8.19 -22.09 -31.20
C VAL A 9 8.05 -23.50 -30.65
N SER A 10 9.11 -24.06 -30.06
CA SER A 10 9.08 -25.39 -29.45
C SER A 10 8.17 -25.44 -28.21
N ASP A 11 7.66 -26.63 -27.90
CA ASP A 11 6.83 -26.85 -26.70
C ASP A 11 7.57 -26.44 -25.42
N ASP A 12 8.87 -26.71 -25.32
CA ASP A 12 9.72 -26.29 -24.20
C ASP A 12 9.77 -24.77 -24.04
N PHE A 13 9.81 -24.03 -25.15
CA PHE A 13 9.76 -22.57 -25.12
C PHE A 13 8.43 -22.08 -24.58
N VAL A 14 7.32 -22.67 -25.05
CA VAL A 14 5.97 -22.35 -24.56
C VAL A 14 5.88 -22.64 -23.07
N TYR A 15 6.37 -23.80 -22.63
CA TYR A 15 6.37 -24.22 -21.23
C TYR A 15 7.19 -23.28 -20.34
N ALA A 16 8.36 -22.82 -20.79
CA ALA A 16 9.15 -21.84 -20.06
C ALA A 16 8.38 -20.52 -19.86
N VAL A 17 7.74 -20.01 -20.92
CA VAL A 17 6.94 -18.78 -20.85
C VAL A 17 5.72 -18.95 -19.94
N CYS A 18 5.00 -20.07 -20.05
CA CYS A 18 3.88 -20.39 -19.17
C CYS A 18 4.32 -20.45 -17.70
N SER A 19 5.41 -21.17 -17.41
CA SER A 19 5.96 -21.30 -16.06
C SER A 19 6.32 -19.95 -15.44
N LEU A 20 6.86 -19.02 -16.24
CA LEU A 20 7.17 -17.67 -15.78
C LEU A 20 5.90 -16.83 -15.54
N MET A 21 4.88 -16.97 -16.39
CA MET A 21 3.57 -16.32 -16.20
C MET A 21 2.86 -16.83 -14.96
N ASP A 22 2.87 -18.15 -14.74
CA ASP A 22 2.31 -18.79 -13.56
C ASP A 22 3.02 -18.28 -12.30
N PHE A 23 4.35 -18.16 -12.33
CA PHE A 23 5.11 -17.57 -11.24
C PHE A 23 4.64 -16.14 -10.91
N TRP A 24 4.48 -15.26 -11.91
CA TRP A 24 4.01 -13.89 -11.68
C TRP A 24 2.59 -13.84 -11.13
N TYR A 25 1.69 -14.66 -11.66
CA TYR A 25 0.31 -14.70 -11.23
C TYR A 25 0.19 -15.22 -9.78
N LEU A 26 0.90 -16.28 -9.44
CA LEU A 26 0.94 -16.84 -8.09
C LEU A 26 1.56 -15.85 -7.09
N ALA A 27 2.63 -15.15 -7.48
CA ALA A 27 3.27 -14.14 -6.63
C ALA A 27 2.37 -12.93 -6.32
N GLN A 28 1.32 -12.72 -7.12
CA GLN A 28 0.31 -11.67 -6.94
C GLN A 28 -0.93 -12.13 -6.18
N SER A 29 -0.98 -13.38 -5.71
CA SER A 29 -2.12 -13.89 -4.95
C SER A 29 -2.38 -13.05 -3.69
N CYS A 30 -3.66 -12.78 -3.41
CA CYS A 30 -4.07 -12.04 -2.21
C CYS A 30 -3.72 -12.77 -0.91
N ILE A 31 -3.59 -14.10 -0.98
CA ILE A 31 -3.25 -14.96 0.16
C ILE A 31 -2.13 -15.88 -0.30
N ILE A 32 -0.97 -15.74 0.34
CA ILE A 32 0.19 -16.59 0.09
C ILE A 32 0.43 -17.42 1.35
N ASP A 33 0.07 -18.70 1.28
CA ASP A 33 0.38 -19.70 2.29
C ASP A 33 1.59 -20.55 1.85
N GLU A 34 1.93 -21.59 2.63
CA GLU A 34 3.06 -22.46 2.33
C GLU A 34 2.81 -23.33 1.07
N ALA A 35 1.55 -23.65 0.78
CA ALA A 35 1.19 -24.38 -0.44
C ALA A 35 1.37 -23.49 -1.68
N GLU A 36 0.96 -22.23 -1.62
CA GLU A 36 1.23 -21.22 -2.66
C GLU A 36 2.72 -20.97 -2.82
N CYS A 37 3.48 -20.85 -1.73
CA CYS A 37 4.95 -20.77 -1.78
C CYS A 37 5.57 -21.95 -2.56
N SER A 38 5.05 -23.16 -2.33
CA SER A 38 5.50 -24.35 -3.03
C SER A 38 5.17 -24.29 -4.52
N LYS A 39 3.97 -23.82 -4.91
CA LYS A 39 3.59 -23.61 -6.31
C LYS A 39 4.47 -22.55 -6.99
N ILE A 40 4.78 -21.45 -6.31
CA ILE A 40 5.68 -20.40 -6.81
C ILE A 40 7.07 -20.98 -7.10
N LEU A 41 7.62 -21.79 -6.17
CA LEU A 41 8.90 -22.47 -6.38
C LEU A 41 8.84 -23.46 -7.54
N SER A 42 7.77 -24.25 -7.65
CA SER A 42 7.59 -25.21 -8.75
C SER A 42 7.50 -24.51 -10.11
N ALA A 43 6.77 -23.39 -10.20
CA ALA A 43 6.67 -22.59 -11.41
C ALA A 43 8.03 -21.98 -11.79
N LEU A 44 8.77 -21.42 -10.82
CA LEU A 44 10.10 -20.89 -11.06
C LEU A 44 11.10 -21.98 -11.49
N LYS A 45 10.99 -23.17 -10.89
CA LYS A 45 11.78 -24.34 -11.30
C LYS A 45 11.44 -24.74 -12.74
N GLY A 46 10.16 -24.83 -13.09
CA GLY A 46 9.70 -25.13 -14.44
C GLY A 46 10.28 -24.18 -15.49
N PHE A 47 10.34 -22.88 -15.17
CA PHE A 47 11.03 -21.91 -16.01
C PHE A 47 12.54 -22.19 -16.12
N HIS A 48 13.24 -22.41 -15.00
CA HIS A 48 14.68 -22.66 -15.02
C HIS A 48 15.07 -23.96 -15.74
N ASP A 49 14.22 -24.99 -15.69
CA ASP A 49 14.43 -26.25 -16.40
C ASP A 49 14.33 -26.09 -17.93
N HIS A 50 13.54 -25.11 -18.42
CA HIS A 50 13.23 -24.96 -19.86
C HIS A 50 13.75 -23.66 -20.49
N LYS A 51 14.40 -22.77 -19.72
CA LYS A 51 14.90 -21.47 -20.23
C LYS A 51 15.91 -21.59 -21.39
N GLU A 52 16.62 -22.70 -21.48
CA GLU A 52 17.58 -22.96 -22.56
C GLU A 52 16.89 -23.00 -23.94
N ALA A 53 15.62 -23.42 -24.00
CA ALA A 53 14.84 -23.36 -25.24
C ALA A 53 14.63 -21.91 -25.73
N ILE A 54 14.58 -20.94 -24.82
CA ILE A 54 14.48 -19.52 -25.16
C ILE A 54 15.80 -19.00 -25.75
N ILE A 55 16.94 -19.45 -25.21
CA ILE A 55 18.27 -19.13 -25.77
C ILE A 55 18.41 -19.74 -27.16
N ALA A 56 18.05 -21.01 -27.32
CA ALA A 56 18.13 -21.73 -28.60
C ALA A 56 17.28 -21.07 -29.69
N ALA A 57 16.13 -20.50 -29.33
CA ALA A 57 15.27 -19.73 -30.23
C ALA A 57 15.81 -18.31 -30.53
N GLY A 58 16.96 -17.93 -29.97
CA GLY A 58 17.54 -16.59 -30.14
C GLY A 58 16.80 -15.50 -29.35
N GLY A 59 16.05 -15.86 -28.30
CA GLY A 59 15.24 -14.92 -27.52
C GLY A 59 16.04 -13.89 -26.73
N GLN A 60 17.36 -14.09 -26.58
CA GLN A 60 18.25 -13.19 -25.87
C GLN A 60 19.32 -12.61 -26.82
N CYS A 61 19.06 -11.41 -27.31
CA CYS A 61 19.97 -10.67 -28.19
C CYS A 61 20.58 -9.47 -27.45
N GLY A 62 21.90 -9.34 -27.53
CA GLY A 62 22.64 -8.18 -27.04
C GLY A 62 22.66 -7.03 -28.05
N LYS A 63 23.54 -6.06 -27.82
CA LYS A 63 23.78 -4.97 -28.77
C LYS A 63 24.19 -5.57 -30.13
N LYS A 64 23.64 -5.03 -31.23
CA LYS A 64 23.88 -5.48 -32.61
C LYS A 64 23.35 -6.88 -32.95
N ASN A 65 22.25 -7.34 -32.33
CA ASN A 65 21.63 -8.65 -32.58
C ASN A 65 22.57 -9.85 -32.37
N VAL A 66 23.57 -9.72 -31.51
CA VAL A 66 24.43 -10.84 -31.13
C VAL A 66 23.69 -11.69 -30.11
N ILE A 67 23.49 -12.98 -30.41
CA ILE A 67 22.86 -13.93 -29.50
C ILE A 67 23.73 -14.10 -28.25
N ILE A 68 23.12 -13.95 -27.08
CA ILE A 68 23.76 -14.15 -25.78
C ILE A 68 23.43 -15.57 -25.31
N ASN A 69 24.44 -16.44 -25.28
CA ASN A 69 24.30 -17.84 -24.88
C ASN A 69 24.29 -18.05 -23.36
N ASN A 70 23.84 -17.06 -22.59
CA ASN A 70 23.84 -17.15 -21.13
C ASN A 70 22.69 -16.37 -20.51
N TRP A 71 22.17 -16.87 -19.39
CA TRP A 71 20.99 -16.32 -18.74
C TRP A 71 21.33 -15.47 -17.50
N HIS A 72 22.38 -14.64 -17.56
CA HIS A 72 22.78 -13.76 -16.45
C HIS A 72 21.99 -12.45 -16.49
N ILE A 73 20.69 -12.52 -16.22
CA ILE A 73 19.83 -11.35 -16.11
C ILE A 73 19.56 -11.15 -14.61
N PRO A 74 20.20 -10.15 -13.95
CA PRO A 74 20.09 -9.99 -12.50
C PRO A 74 18.66 -9.89 -11.99
N LYS A 75 17.76 -9.28 -12.77
CA LYS A 75 16.33 -9.18 -12.45
C LYS A 75 15.61 -10.53 -12.44
N ILE A 76 16.02 -11.48 -13.29
CA ILE A 76 15.41 -12.82 -13.33
C ILE A 76 16.00 -13.70 -12.23
N GLU A 77 17.31 -13.60 -11.97
CA GLU A 77 17.95 -14.28 -10.85
C GLU A 77 17.35 -13.84 -9.50
N PHE A 78 16.99 -12.57 -9.38
CA PHE A 78 16.31 -12.03 -8.21
C PHE A 78 15.00 -12.76 -7.86
N LEU A 79 14.33 -13.37 -8.83
CA LEU A 79 13.07 -14.11 -8.60
C LEU A 79 13.24 -15.28 -7.61
N GLN A 80 14.45 -15.85 -7.50
CA GLN A 80 14.78 -16.90 -6.54
C GLN A 80 14.65 -16.44 -5.08
N SER A 81 14.77 -15.14 -4.84
CA SER A 81 14.63 -14.56 -3.50
C SER A 81 13.19 -14.36 -3.05
N VAL A 82 12.20 -14.46 -3.96
CA VAL A 82 10.80 -14.12 -3.66
C VAL A 82 10.22 -14.98 -2.53
N VAL A 83 10.34 -16.30 -2.62
CA VAL A 83 9.79 -17.19 -1.58
C VAL A 83 10.53 -17.09 -0.24
N PRO A 84 11.88 -17.08 -0.20
CA PRO A 84 12.61 -16.75 1.03
C PRO A 84 12.17 -15.43 1.66
N ASN A 85 11.99 -14.38 0.86
CA ASN A 85 11.54 -13.07 1.33
C ASN A 85 10.10 -13.12 1.86
N ILE A 86 9.19 -13.85 1.21
CA ILE A 86 7.81 -14.03 1.70
C ILE A 86 7.82 -14.73 3.06
N ARG A 87 8.65 -15.75 3.25
CA ARG A 87 8.74 -16.46 4.54
C ARG A 87 9.30 -15.59 5.67
N LEU A 88 10.27 -14.73 5.36
CA LEU A 88 10.92 -13.86 6.36
C LEU A 88 10.09 -12.59 6.65
N ASN A 89 9.61 -11.92 5.62
CA ASN A 89 9.03 -10.58 5.68
C ASN A 89 7.52 -10.55 5.45
N ARG A 90 6.89 -11.72 5.28
CA ARG A 90 5.48 -11.87 4.86
C ARG A 90 5.22 -11.21 3.51
N VAL A 91 4.00 -10.68 3.31
CA VAL A 91 3.52 -10.25 1.99
C VAL A 91 4.41 -9.15 1.41
N ALA A 92 5.01 -9.42 0.25
CA ALA A 92 5.95 -8.51 -0.40
C ALA A 92 5.33 -7.15 -0.78
N ILE A 93 4.02 -7.09 -1.00
CA ILE A 93 3.31 -5.85 -1.37
C ILE A 93 3.44 -4.75 -0.31
N GLN A 94 3.60 -5.12 0.96
CA GLN A 94 3.81 -4.19 2.07
C GLN A 94 5.11 -3.39 1.93
N TRP A 95 6.06 -3.91 1.15
CA TRP A 95 7.37 -3.32 0.90
C TRP A 95 7.50 -2.76 -0.52
N SER A 96 6.38 -2.64 -1.25
CA SER A 96 6.38 -2.02 -2.57
C SER A 96 6.65 -0.51 -2.48
N ALA A 97 7.35 0.02 -3.48
CA ALA A 97 7.55 1.45 -3.63
C ALA A 97 6.31 2.17 -4.20
N ASP A 98 5.28 1.44 -4.61
CA ASP A 98 4.09 1.98 -5.29
C ASP A 98 3.37 3.02 -4.44
N THR A 99 3.24 2.78 -3.12
CA THR A 99 2.61 3.76 -2.22
C THR A 99 3.42 5.04 -2.15
N THR A 100 4.75 4.94 -2.05
CA THR A 100 5.64 6.10 -1.99
C THR A 100 5.73 6.83 -3.33
N GLU A 101 5.73 6.12 -4.45
CA GLU A 101 5.74 6.73 -5.79
C GLU A 101 4.41 7.42 -6.08
N HIS A 102 3.28 6.81 -5.71
CA HIS A 102 1.96 7.43 -5.83
C HIS A 102 1.84 8.68 -4.97
N ALA A 103 2.36 8.64 -3.74
CA ALA A 103 2.45 9.82 -2.88
C ALA A 103 3.35 10.89 -3.52
N HIS A 104 4.50 10.52 -4.09
CA HIS A 104 5.40 11.45 -4.76
C HIS A 104 4.75 12.10 -5.99
N ILE A 105 3.97 11.35 -6.78
CA ILE A 105 3.19 11.90 -7.88
C ILE A 105 2.21 12.95 -7.36
N LYS A 106 1.32 12.57 -6.43
CA LYS A 106 0.25 13.45 -5.93
C LYS A 106 0.75 14.66 -5.15
N VAL A 107 1.80 14.48 -4.35
CA VAL A 107 2.26 15.50 -3.38
C VAL A 107 3.33 16.39 -3.99
N VAL A 108 4.06 15.93 -5.01
CA VAL A 108 5.20 16.65 -5.57
C VAL A 108 5.08 16.89 -7.06
N LYS A 109 4.83 15.85 -7.88
CA LYS A 109 4.80 16.01 -9.34
C LYS A 109 3.58 16.82 -9.81
N ASP A 110 2.36 16.41 -9.44
CA ASP A 110 1.13 17.11 -9.88
C ASP A 110 1.13 18.58 -9.44
N PRO A 111 1.51 18.94 -8.19
CA PRO A 111 1.56 20.33 -7.77
C PRO A 111 2.68 21.12 -8.44
N ALA A 112 3.81 20.47 -8.78
CA ALA A 112 4.90 21.11 -9.51
C ALA A 112 4.53 21.36 -10.98
N ASP A 113 3.83 20.43 -11.61
CA ASP A 113 3.37 20.54 -13.00
C ASP A 113 2.25 21.58 -13.15
N ALA A 114 1.39 21.74 -12.12
CA ALA A 114 0.38 22.80 -12.06
C ALA A 114 0.98 24.20 -11.78
N ALA A 115 2.27 24.26 -11.43
CA ALA A 115 2.98 25.47 -11.08
C ALA A 115 3.69 26.11 -12.30
N ASN A 116 4.17 27.34 -12.14
CA ASN A 116 4.86 28.06 -13.22
C ASN A 116 6.36 27.71 -13.34
N ASN A 117 6.77 26.54 -12.83
CA ASN A 117 8.16 26.08 -12.74
C ASN A 117 9.13 27.03 -11.98
N GLN A 118 8.62 27.97 -11.18
CA GLN A 118 9.45 28.85 -10.34
C GLN A 118 9.10 28.68 -8.87
N ARG A 119 10.09 28.74 -7.98
CA ARG A 119 9.88 28.62 -6.52
C ARG A 119 8.96 27.43 -6.16
N TYR A 120 9.34 26.24 -6.62
CA TYR A 120 8.54 25.01 -6.47
C TYR A 120 8.09 24.74 -5.03
N LYS A 121 8.97 24.89 -4.02
CA LYS A 121 8.64 24.57 -2.62
C LYS A 121 7.41 25.32 -2.09
N PRO A 122 7.37 26.67 -2.09
CA PRO A 122 6.20 27.40 -1.60
C PRO A 122 4.94 27.17 -2.44
N GLN A 123 5.08 26.93 -3.75
CA GLN A 123 3.93 26.65 -4.62
C GLN A 123 3.31 25.28 -4.34
N ILE A 124 4.14 24.24 -4.17
CA ILE A 124 3.70 22.91 -3.74
C ILE A 124 3.00 23.01 -2.37
N CYS A 125 3.59 23.72 -1.40
CA CYS A 125 2.95 23.89 -0.09
C CYS A 125 1.59 24.59 -0.17
N CYS A 126 1.47 25.65 -0.97
CA CYS A 126 0.22 26.38 -1.17
C CYS A 126 -0.84 25.49 -1.85
N HIS A 127 -0.44 24.73 -2.87
CA HIS A 127 -1.33 23.79 -3.56
C HIS A 127 -1.85 22.70 -2.60
N LEU A 128 -0.98 22.12 -1.79
CA LEU A 128 -1.37 21.11 -0.80
C LEU A 128 -2.31 21.69 0.28
N ASP A 129 -2.05 22.91 0.74
CA ASP A 129 -2.94 23.63 1.69
C ASP A 129 -4.33 23.89 1.08
N GLN A 130 -4.39 24.26 -0.20
CA GLN A 130 -5.65 24.42 -0.91
C GLN A 130 -6.40 23.09 -1.07
N MET A 131 -5.71 22.01 -1.45
CA MET A 131 -6.32 20.68 -1.57
C MET A 131 -6.88 20.19 -0.23
N ASP A 132 -6.15 20.38 0.87
CA ASP A 132 -6.61 19.97 2.20
C ASP A 132 -7.84 20.76 2.63
N LYS A 133 -7.86 22.08 2.39
CA LYS A 133 -9.03 22.93 2.65
C LYS A 133 -10.25 22.52 1.83
N LEU A 134 -10.07 22.22 0.54
CA LEU A 134 -11.15 21.72 -0.31
C LEU A 134 -11.68 20.38 0.20
N HIS A 135 -10.80 19.44 0.54
CA HIS A 135 -11.20 18.16 1.09
C HIS A 135 -11.95 18.30 2.43
N GLN A 136 -11.51 19.18 3.32
CA GLN A 136 -12.22 19.49 4.57
C GLN A 136 -13.59 20.10 4.31
N PHE A 137 -13.70 21.00 3.33
CA PHE A 137 -14.98 21.60 2.93
C PHE A 137 -15.95 20.56 2.34
N ASP A 138 -15.47 19.72 1.43
CA ASP A 138 -16.25 18.63 0.83
C ASP A 138 -16.72 17.64 1.88
N PHE A 139 -15.85 17.30 2.84
CA PHE A 139 -16.18 16.44 3.96
C PHE A 139 -17.24 17.06 4.87
N ALA A 140 -17.09 18.34 5.23
CA ALA A 140 -18.07 19.06 6.04
C ALA A 140 -19.44 19.17 5.33
N THR A 141 -19.43 19.44 4.03
CA THR A 141 -20.64 19.51 3.21
C THR A 141 -21.33 18.14 3.13
N SER A 142 -20.56 17.07 2.92
CA SER A 142 -21.08 15.69 2.92
C SER A 142 -21.72 15.31 4.25
N ILE A 143 -21.13 15.71 5.39
CA ILE A 143 -21.70 15.51 6.73
C ILE A 143 -23.01 16.28 6.88
N TRP A 144 -23.04 17.53 6.43
CA TRP A 144 -24.21 18.38 6.50
C TRP A 144 -25.38 17.82 5.68
N GLU A 145 -25.10 17.39 4.44
CA GLU A 145 -26.08 16.73 3.56
C GLU A 145 -26.61 15.41 4.15
N ALA A 146 -25.75 14.65 4.83
CA ALA A 146 -26.15 13.44 5.55
C ALA A 146 -27.00 13.74 6.81
N GLY A 147 -27.22 15.01 7.16
CA GLY A 147 -28.03 15.42 8.31
C GLY A 147 -27.40 15.08 9.67
N ILE A 148 -26.10 14.80 9.69
CA ILE A 148 -25.35 14.43 10.90
C ILE A 148 -25.04 15.72 11.67
N LYS A 149 -25.58 15.85 12.88
CA LYS A 149 -25.23 16.95 13.78
C LYS A 149 -24.38 16.44 14.93
N PHE A 150 -23.16 16.97 15.00
CA PHE A 150 -22.34 16.86 16.20
C PHE A 150 -22.94 17.78 17.25
N CYS A 151 -23.35 17.22 18.38
CA CYS A 151 -23.72 18.03 19.54
C CYS A 151 -22.46 18.68 20.10
N ASP A 152 -22.39 20.00 20.05
CA ASP A 152 -21.44 20.76 20.85
C ASP A 152 -21.75 20.49 22.33
N LEU A 153 -20.76 20.03 23.08
CA LEU A 153 -20.88 19.67 24.49
C LEU A 153 -21.05 20.89 25.42
N SER A 154 -21.38 22.08 24.89
CA SER A 154 -21.29 23.33 25.65
C SER A 154 -22.49 24.28 25.63
N GLU A 155 -23.60 24.01 24.93
CA GLU A 155 -24.78 24.88 25.06
C GLU A 155 -26.09 24.07 25.15
N GLU A 156 -26.49 23.75 26.38
CA GLU A 156 -27.90 23.65 26.73
C GLU A 156 -28.52 25.05 26.59
N LEU A 157 -28.91 25.42 25.38
CA LEU A 157 -29.86 26.51 25.18
C LEU A 157 -31.19 25.92 24.70
N GLU A 158 -32.12 25.90 25.65
CA GLU A 158 -33.51 25.48 25.51
C GLU A 158 -34.23 26.38 24.49
N TYR A 159 -34.27 25.95 23.22
CA TYR A 159 -35.17 26.55 22.22
C TYR A 159 -36.34 25.59 21.96
N LYS A 160 -37.53 25.99 22.42
CA LYS A 160 -38.80 25.31 22.10
C LYS A 160 -38.96 25.29 20.58
N SER A 161 -38.89 24.10 19.98
CA SER A 161 -39.12 23.91 18.55
C SER A 161 -40.56 23.47 18.27
N ASP A 162 -41.16 24.17 17.32
CA ASP A 162 -42.48 23.99 16.70
C ASP A 162 -42.60 22.58 16.04
N PRO A 163 -43.72 21.84 16.21
CA PRO A 163 -43.74 20.39 15.96
C PRO A 163 -43.90 19.94 14.49
N ASP A 164 -43.81 20.83 13.49
CA ASP A 164 -44.22 20.48 12.10
C ASP A 164 -43.11 20.39 11.04
N ASN A 165 -41.83 20.25 11.42
CA ASN A 165 -40.76 19.94 10.46
C ASN A 165 -40.13 18.56 10.74
N LYS A 166 -40.69 17.52 10.10
CA LYS A 166 -40.13 16.16 10.10
C LYS A 166 -38.93 16.06 9.17
N THR A 167 -37.85 16.76 9.50
CA THR A 167 -36.51 16.38 9.03
C THR A 167 -35.89 15.56 10.16
N THR A 168 -35.71 14.25 9.96
CA THR A 168 -35.18 13.32 10.96
C THR A 168 -33.70 13.63 11.22
N LYS A 169 -33.46 14.66 12.02
CA LYS A 169 -32.17 15.22 12.40
C LYS A 169 -31.46 14.19 13.28
N LEU A 170 -30.45 13.51 12.76
CA LEU A 170 -29.76 12.46 13.49
C LEU A 170 -28.61 13.08 14.30
N THR A 171 -28.86 13.21 15.60
CA THR A 171 -27.88 13.69 16.57
C THR A 171 -26.92 12.57 16.94
N VAL A 172 -25.63 12.79 16.79
CA VAL A 172 -24.59 11.79 17.07
C VAL A 172 -23.70 12.30 18.20
N ASN A 173 -23.77 11.64 19.36
CA ASN A 173 -23.09 12.09 20.57
C ASN A 173 -21.76 11.36 20.83
N THR A 174 -21.50 10.26 20.11
CA THR A 174 -20.29 9.46 20.29
C THR A 174 -19.78 8.92 18.96
N THR A 175 -18.46 8.78 18.81
CA THR A 175 -17.80 8.21 17.62
C THR A 175 -18.32 6.80 17.27
N SER A 176 -18.78 6.04 18.26
CA SER A 176 -19.41 4.72 18.06
C SER A 176 -20.79 4.78 17.40
N GLU A 177 -21.56 5.85 17.61
CA GLU A 177 -22.85 6.08 16.96
C GLU A 177 -22.65 6.56 15.52
N LEU A 178 -21.65 7.42 15.29
CA LEU A 178 -21.23 7.84 13.95
C LEU A 178 -20.85 6.63 13.08
N LEU A 179 -20.04 5.72 13.63
CA LEU A 179 -19.59 4.52 12.93
C LEU A 179 -20.71 3.51 12.67
N LYS A 180 -21.80 3.50 13.46
CA LYS A 180 -22.98 2.68 13.18
C LYS A 180 -23.76 3.22 11.98
N LEU A 181 -23.81 4.54 11.81
CA LEU A 181 -24.55 5.21 10.75
C LEU A 181 -23.84 5.16 9.39
N ILE A 182 -22.52 5.24 9.37
CA ILE A 182 -21.69 5.29 8.15
C ILE A 182 -21.67 3.96 7.37
N ASN A 183 -22.24 2.88 7.91
CA ASN A 183 -22.21 1.53 7.31
C ASN A 183 -23.02 1.34 6.01
N SER A 184 -23.32 2.39 5.22
CA SER A 184 -24.03 2.24 3.94
C SER A 184 -23.31 2.79 2.70
N VAL A 185 -22.11 3.35 2.82
CA VAL A 185 -21.33 3.70 1.62
C VAL A 185 -20.57 2.46 1.16
N THR A 186 -20.96 1.96 -0.01
CA THR A 186 -20.29 0.91 -0.80
C THR A 186 -18.76 1.06 -0.71
N PRO A 187 -18.00 -0.02 -0.47
CA PRO A 187 -16.60 0.09 -0.14
C PRO A 187 -15.81 0.70 -1.31
N MET A 188 -15.24 1.88 -1.08
CA MET A 188 -14.07 2.33 -1.81
C MET A 188 -13.01 1.23 -1.62
N ALA A 189 -12.65 0.54 -2.70
CA ALA A 189 -11.73 -0.57 -2.68
C ALA A 189 -10.43 -0.18 -1.95
N GLY A 190 -10.10 -0.88 -0.86
CA GLY A 190 -8.81 -0.71 -0.17
C GLY A 190 -8.85 -0.83 1.35
N LEU A 191 -9.99 -0.66 2.00
CA LEU A 191 -10.09 -0.89 3.45
C LEU A 191 -10.51 -2.34 3.70
N THR A 192 -9.51 -3.22 3.77
CA THR A 192 -9.64 -4.53 4.41
C THR A 192 -10.44 -4.32 5.70
N MET A 193 -11.55 -5.05 5.87
CA MET A 193 -12.35 -5.12 7.09
C MET A 193 -11.49 -5.59 8.26
N GLY A 194 -10.61 -4.71 8.72
CA GLY A 194 -9.76 -4.90 9.87
C GLY A 194 -10.64 -4.73 11.08
N ARG A 195 -10.89 -5.84 11.78
CA ARG A 195 -11.39 -5.89 13.16
C ARG A 195 -10.94 -4.62 13.90
N LEU A 196 -11.89 -3.73 14.21
CA LEU A 196 -11.62 -2.39 14.74
C LEU A 196 -10.81 -2.51 16.04
N VAL A 197 -9.50 -2.29 15.98
CA VAL A 197 -8.63 -2.36 17.17
C VAL A 197 -8.62 -0.99 17.84
N ASN A 198 -9.26 -0.87 19.01
CA ASN A 198 -9.19 0.33 19.82
C ASN A 198 -7.81 0.41 20.52
N TYR A 199 -6.89 1.17 19.92
CA TYR A 199 -5.51 1.30 20.39
C TYR A 199 -5.39 2.02 21.75
N PHE A 200 -6.30 2.95 22.06
CA PHE A 200 -6.32 3.65 23.36
C PHE A 200 -6.68 2.69 24.50
N TYR A 201 -7.67 1.83 24.29
CA TYR A 201 -8.02 0.78 25.25
C TYR A 201 -6.85 -0.19 25.48
N ARG A 202 -6.17 -0.62 24.40
CA ARG A 202 -4.98 -1.50 24.50
C ARG A 202 -3.80 -0.85 25.24
N ALA A 203 -3.51 0.42 24.97
CA ALA A 203 -2.43 1.14 25.65
C ALA A 203 -2.69 1.22 27.16
N ASN A 204 -3.95 1.40 27.56
CA ASN A 204 -4.33 1.44 28.97
C ASN A 204 -4.19 0.06 29.65
N LEU A 205 -4.56 -1.03 28.95
CA LEU A 205 -4.35 -2.40 29.44
C LEU A 205 -2.87 -2.77 29.60
N LEU A 206 -2.01 -2.31 28.70
CA LEU A 206 -0.56 -2.49 28.79
C LEU A 206 0.03 -1.71 29.98
N LYS A 207 -0.46 -0.49 30.23
CA LYS A 207 -0.08 0.31 31.41
C LYS A 207 -0.47 -0.36 32.73
N GLN A 208 -1.54 -1.17 32.71
CA GLN A 208 -2.02 -1.94 33.85
C GLN A 208 -1.32 -3.31 34.01
N GLY A 209 -0.31 -3.62 33.19
CA GLY A 209 0.51 -4.82 33.34
C GLY A 209 -0.11 -6.11 32.80
N SER A 210 -1.14 -6.04 31.94
CA SER A 210 -1.73 -7.24 31.33
C SER A 210 -0.80 -7.83 30.25
N ILE A 211 -0.27 -9.03 30.51
CA ILE A 211 0.76 -9.71 29.68
C ILE A 211 0.18 -10.35 28.40
N ASN A 212 -1.14 -10.48 28.27
CA ASN A 212 -1.80 -11.24 27.19
C ASN A 212 -2.45 -10.38 26.08
N VAL A 213 -1.98 -9.14 25.87
CA VAL A 213 -2.47 -8.33 24.75
C VAL A 213 -1.71 -8.72 23.48
N PRO A 214 -2.37 -9.19 22.39
CA PRO A 214 -1.68 -9.47 21.14
C PRO A 214 -1.02 -8.18 20.66
N THR A 215 0.30 -8.17 20.52
CA THR A 215 1.04 -6.99 20.05
C THR A 215 0.47 -6.49 18.73
N PRO A 216 0.40 -5.16 18.51
CA PRO A 216 0.04 -4.64 17.20
C PRO A 216 1.01 -5.19 16.15
N LEU A 217 0.54 -5.35 14.91
CA LEU A 217 1.35 -5.72 13.74
C LEU A 217 2.33 -4.58 13.38
N ARG A 218 3.21 -4.24 14.30
CA ARG A 218 4.34 -3.34 14.09
C ARG A 218 5.58 -4.16 14.37
N THR A 219 6.11 -4.76 13.31
CA THR A 219 7.43 -5.38 13.29
C THR A 219 8.48 -4.32 13.56
N HIS A 220 8.84 -4.11 14.82
CA HIS A 220 10.19 -3.67 15.14
C HIS A 220 11.01 -4.94 15.34
N GLN A 221 11.57 -5.47 14.25
CA GLN A 221 12.66 -6.43 14.36
C GLN A 221 13.96 -5.62 14.46
N SER A 222 14.48 -5.49 15.68
CA SER A 222 15.92 -5.33 15.87
C SER A 222 16.53 -6.72 15.70
N SER A 223 16.85 -7.08 14.47
CA SER A 223 17.63 -8.27 14.13
C SER A 223 19.07 -7.84 13.88
N LYS A 224 20.03 -8.63 14.36
CA LYS A 224 21.48 -8.39 14.20
C LYS A 224 21.95 -8.40 12.73
N TYR A 225 21.08 -8.78 11.80
CA TYR A 225 21.35 -8.94 10.37
C TYR A 225 20.62 -7.94 9.47
N VAL A 226 19.98 -6.91 10.05
CA VAL A 226 19.29 -5.87 9.28
C VAL A 226 20.04 -4.55 9.44
N THR A 227 20.80 -4.17 8.41
CA THR A 227 21.55 -2.90 8.33
C THR A 227 20.62 -1.74 8.00
N PHE A 228 19.71 -1.38 8.91
CA PHE A 228 19.04 -0.08 8.87
C PHE A 228 19.41 0.71 10.12
N HIS A 229 20.66 1.20 10.15
CA HIS A 229 21.03 2.30 11.03
C HIS A 229 20.40 3.57 10.48
N LEU A 230 19.19 3.90 10.94
CA LEU A 230 18.69 5.27 10.86
C LEU A 230 19.43 6.10 11.90
N SER A 231 20.67 6.46 11.60
CA SER A 231 21.33 7.55 12.29
C SER A 231 20.57 8.83 11.95
N CYS A 232 19.71 9.29 12.86
CA CYS A 232 19.33 10.69 12.90
C CYS A 232 20.64 11.48 13.03
N ASN A 233 21.07 12.10 11.94
CA ASN A 233 22.19 13.02 11.97
C ASN A 233 21.82 14.21 12.85
N PRO A 234 22.56 14.49 13.95
CA PRO A 234 22.33 15.64 14.80
C PRO A 234 23.04 16.85 14.19
N TRP A 235 22.52 17.37 13.08
CA TRP A 235 22.97 18.65 12.51
C TRP A 235 21.80 19.63 12.47
N LEU A 236 21.27 19.92 13.65
CA LEU A 236 20.39 21.06 13.96
C LEU A 236 20.55 21.36 15.45
N GLN A 237 21.74 21.82 15.84
CA GLN A 237 21.85 22.76 16.94
C GLN A 237 22.25 24.11 16.35
N GLU A 238 21.24 24.96 16.26
CA GLU A 238 21.36 26.38 15.98
C GLU A 238 22.31 27.05 16.97
N ASN A 239 23.10 27.96 16.41
CA ASN A 239 23.78 29.05 17.10
C ASN A 239 22.88 29.73 18.13
N LYS A 240 23.35 29.80 19.38
CA LYS A 240 22.96 30.82 20.36
C LYS A 240 24.17 31.16 21.25
N HIS A 241 24.56 32.44 21.19
CA HIS A 241 25.19 33.30 22.22
C HIS A 241 26.35 32.68 23.03
N GLN A 242 27.57 33.22 23.01
CA GLN A 242 27.98 34.60 23.27
C GLN A 242 29.46 34.75 22.92
#